data_AF-A0A2N6FL91-F1
#
_entry.id   AF-A0A2N6FL91-F1
#
_cell.length_a   1.000
_cell.length_b   1.000
_cell.length_c   1.000
_cell.angle_alpha   90.00
_cell.angle_beta   90.00
_cell.angle_gamma   90.00
#
_symmetry.space_group_name_H-M   'P 1'
#
loop_
_entity.id
_entity.type
_entity.pdbx_description
1 polymer ?
#
loop_
_entity_poly.entity_id
_entity_poly.type
_entity_poly.pdbx_seq_one_letter_code
_entity_poly.pdbx_strand_id
1 'polypeptide(L)'
;MAKLSEYDLELTFLSALGVLLAAHYFNFAESFIARAKELEHLQIDELISVALYLMFILPVLLWRRWKRENALRLELSRAVKEAKQLKAFLHMCANCHAIKDETGVWLSTEDYINKHTDTQFTHSVCPECMYKLYPEHADQVYADTETDRVISSTA
;
A
#
# COMPACT_ATOMS: atom_id res chain seq x y z
N MET A 1 13.00 8.97 27.84
CA MET A 1 12.05 8.76 28.97
C MET A 1 11.02 9.88 29.11
N ALA A 2 11.19 11.07 28.53
CA ALA A 2 10.21 12.17 28.62
C ALA A 2 8.94 12.01 27.75
N LYS A 3 8.99 11.25 26.65
CA LYS A 3 7.83 11.08 25.76
C LYS A 3 6.74 10.13 26.29
N LEU A 4 7.04 9.27 27.28
CA LEU A 4 6.01 8.36 27.81
C LEU A 4 4.99 9.07 28.72
N SER A 5 5.35 10.16 29.42
CA SER A 5 4.41 10.85 30.32
C SER A 5 3.42 11.77 29.59
N GLU A 6 3.73 12.18 28.37
CA GLU A 6 2.88 13.08 27.57
C GLU A 6 1.67 12.31 27.02
N TYR A 7 1.86 11.05 26.57
CA TYR A 7 0.78 10.17 26.14
C TYR A 7 -0.08 9.61 27.28
N ASP A 8 0.49 9.40 28.47
CA ASP A 8 -0.28 8.97 29.66
C ASP A 8 -1.28 10.04 30.11
N LEU A 9 -0.92 11.33 29.96
CA LEU A 9 -1.81 12.43 30.32
C LEU A 9 -2.99 12.53 29.34
N GLU A 10 -2.74 12.45 28.03
CA GLU A 10 -3.82 12.46 27.04
C GLU A 10 -4.76 11.25 27.17
N LEU A 11 -4.22 10.07 27.45
CA LEU A 11 -5.01 8.84 27.61
C LEU A 11 -5.87 8.86 28.89
N THR A 12 -5.36 9.45 29.97
CA THR A 12 -6.15 9.64 31.21
C THR A 12 -7.27 10.66 31.02
N PHE A 13 -7.05 11.74 30.26
CA PHE A 13 -8.11 12.69 29.91
C PHE A 13 -9.19 12.07 29.00
N LEU A 14 -8.80 11.28 27.99
CA LEU A 14 -9.75 10.64 27.09
C LEU A 14 -10.59 9.56 27.79
N SER A 15 -9.98 8.77 28.67
CA SER A 15 -10.71 7.77 29.45
C SER A 15 -11.62 8.41 30.50
N ALA A 16 -11.17 9.47 31.19
CA ALA A 16 -12.01 10.24 32.11
C ALA A 16 -13.20 10.92 31.40
N LEU A 17 -12.97 11.50 30.22
CA LEU A 17 -14.04 12.06 29.38
C LEU A 17 -15.02 10.97 28.94
N GLY A 18 -14.52 9.78 28.56
CA GLY A 18 -15.35 8.63 28.23
C GLY A 18 -16.23 8.18 29.40
N VAL A 19 -15.68 8.11 30.62
CA VAL A 19 -16.43 7.78 31.83
C VAL A 19 -17.46 8.85 32.17
N LEU A 20 -17.13 10.13 32.04
CA LEU A 20 -18.06 11.24 32.28
C LEU A 20 -19.18 11.28 31.25
N LEU A 21 -18.89 11.02 29.97
CA LEU A 21 -19.89 10.91 28.92
C LEU A 21 -20.79 9.69 29.12
N ALA A 22 -20.22 8.55 29.53
CA ALA A 22 -20.99 7.35 29.86
C ALA A 22 -21.89 7.58 31.09
N ALA A 23 -21.39 8.24 32.14
CA ALA A 23 -22.15 8.59 33.33
C ALA A 23 -23.26 9.62 33.02
N HIS A 24 -22.97 10.63 32.20
CA HIS A 24 -23.96 11.60 31.73
C HIS A 24 -25.03 10.93 30.87
N TYR A 25 -24.63 10.02 29.99
CA TYR A 25 -25.55 9.22 29.19
C TYR A 25 -26.43 8.32 30.07
N PHE A 26 -25.87 7.72 31.13
CA PHE A 26 -26.61 6.88 32.07
C PHE A 26 -27.63 7.68 32.90
N ASN A 27 -27.24 8.84 33.44
CA ASN A 27 -28.16 9.74 34.15
C ASN A 27 -29.23 10.35 33.22
N PHE A 28 -28.86 10.64 31.97
CA PHE A 28 -29.81 11.09 30.95
C PHE A 28 -30.79 9.95 30.61
N ALA A 29 -30.33 8.72 30.50
CA ALA A 29 -31.18 7.56 30.28
C ALA A 29 -32.15 7.34 31.45
N GLU A 30 -31.72 7.43 32.72
CA GLU A 30 -32.61 7.31 33.88
C GLU A 30 -33.67 8.43 33.92
N SER A 31 -33.27 9.68 33.69
CA SER A 31 -34.22 10.81 33.67
C SER A 31 -35.20 10.75 32.49
N PHE A 32 -34.76 10.22 31.36
CA PHE A 32 -35.61 9.96 30.20
C PHE A 32 -36.55 8.79 30.44
N ILE A 33 -36.11 7.71 31.08
CA ILE A 33 -36.95 6.57 31.48
C ILE A 33 -38.00 7.02 32.52
N ALA A 34 -37.62 7.85 33.49
CA ALA A 34 -38.55 8.41 34.47
C ALA A 34 -39.63 9.31 33.84
N ARG A 35 -39.27 10.10 32.82
CA ARG A 35 -40.23 10.91 32.03
C ARG A 35 -41.03 10.10 31.02
N ALA A 36 -40.45 9.06 30.43
CA ALA A 36 -41.15 8.15 29.53
C ALA A 36 -42.24 7.36 30.25
N LYS A 37 -42.07 7.12 31.56
CA LYS A 37 -43.07 6.47 32.43
C LYS A 37 -44.35 7.29 32.64
N GLU A 38 -44.34 8.61 32.42
CA GLU A 38 -45.55 9.45 32.42
C GLU A 38 -46.37 9.32 31.11
N LEU A 39 -45.82 8.71 30.06
CA LEU A 39 -46.50 8.39 28.79
C LEU A 39 -46.72 6.87 28.66
N GLU A 40 -47.36 6.25 29.65
CA GLU A 40 -47.44 4.79 29.79
C GLU A 40 -48.42 4.06 28.86
N HIS A 41 -48.99 4.66 27.79
CA HIS A 41 -50.10 3.98 27.08
C HIS A 41 -50.10 3.72 25.57
N LEU A 42 -49.18 4.21 24.73
CA LEU A 42 -49.16 3.72 23.33
C LEU A 42 -47.74 3.54 22.75
N GLN A 43 -47.39 2.26 22.54
CA GLN A 43 -46.42 1.71 21.57
C GLN A 43 -44.90 1.91 21.77
N ILE A 44 -44.44 2.64 22.78
CA ILE A 44 -43.00 2.97 22.90
C ILE A 44 -42.13 1.75 23.27
N ASP A 45 -42.61 0.81 24.09
CA ASP A 45 -41.83 -0.38 24.50
C ASP A 45 -41.47 -1.32 23.33
N GLU A 46 -42.39 -1.48 22.37
CA GLU A 46 -42.16 -2.30 21.18
C GLU A 46 -41.11 -1.65 20.27
N LEU A 47 -41.15 -0.32 20.13
CA LEU A 47 -40.19 0.42 19.32
C LEU A 47 -38.77 0.40 19.93
N ILE A 48 -38.65 0.53 21.25
CA ILE A 48 -37.35 0.49 21.95
C ILE A 48 -36.72 -0.90 21.82
N SER A 49 -37.49 -1.97 22.03
CA SER A 49 -36.97 -3.34 21.90
C SER A 49 -36.51 -3.67 20.48
N VAL A 50 -37.24 -3.24 19.45
CA VAL A 50 -36.84 -3.36 18.03
C VAL A 50 -35.59 -2.54 17.74
N ALA A 51 -35.52 -1.29 18.22
CA ALA A 51 -34.36 -0.42 18.03
C ALA A 51 -33.10 -1.00 18.66
N LEU A 52 -33.19 -1.55 19.87
CA LEU A 52 -32.08 -2.25 20.53
C LEU A 52 -31.67 -3.49 19.74
N TYR A 53 -32.63 -4.32 19.30
CA TYR A 53 -32.34 -5.52 18.50
C TYR A 53 -31.60 -5.19 17.19
N LEU A 54 -32.04 -4.14 16.49
CA LEU A 54 -31.37 -3.63 15.29
C LEU A 54 -29.98 -3.07 15.60
N MET A 55 -29.81 -2.38 16.73
CA MET A 55 -28.51 -1.85 17.19
C MET A 55 -27.49 -2.97 17.40
N PHE A 56 -27.91 -4.14 17.88
CA PHE A 56 -27.01 -5.28 18.07
C PHE A 56 -26.79 -6.11 16.80
N ILE A 57 -27.81 -6.28 15.95
CA ILE A 57 -27.73 -7.18 14.78
C ILE A 57 -27.14 -6.50 13.56
N LEU A 58 -27.49 -5.24 13.28
CA LEU A 58 -27.00 -4.54 12.10
C LEU A 58 -25.47 -4.48 12.07
N PRO A 59 -24.75 -4.15 13.16
CA PRO A 59 -23.28 -4.16 13.14
C PRO A 59 -22.70 -5.53 12.82
N VAL A 60 -23.29 -6.61 13.34
CA VAL A 60 -22.85 -7.99 13.06
C VAL A 60 -23.08 -8.35 11.59
N LEU A 61 -24.23 -8.00 11.02
CA LEU A 61 -24.54 -8.24 9.60
C LEU A 61 -23.63 -7.44 8.66
N LEU A 62 -23.41 -6.16 8.99
CA LEU A 62 -22.50 -5.28 8.27
C LEU A 62 -21.05 -5.77 8.36
N TRP A 63 -20.60 -6.23 9.53
CA TRP A 63 -19.27 -6.81 9.70
C TRP A 63 -19.10 -8.08 8.87
N ARG A 64 -20.11 -8.97 8.85
CA ARG A 64 -20.08 -10.18 8.01
C ARG A 64 -20.02 -9.84 6.52
N ARG A 65 -20.74 -8.81 6.08
CA ARG A 65 -20.70 -8.33 4.68
C ARG A 65 -19.33 -7.75 4.34
N TRP A 66 -18.81 -6.86 5.19
CA TRP A 66 -17.48 -6.26 5.05
C TRP A 66 -16.38 -7.33 4.94
N LYS A 67 -16.45 -8.39 5.76
CA LYS A 67 -15.47 -9.49 5.71
C LYS A 67 -15.47 -10.23 4.36
N ARG A 68 -16.64 -10.45 3.75
CA ARG A 68 -16.75 -11.11 2.42
C ARG A 68 -16.23 -10.22 1.30
N GLU A 69 -16.62 -8.95 1.30
CA GLU A 69 -16.20 -7.99 0.28
C GLU A 69 -14.67 -7.81 0.28
N ASN A 70 -14.03 -7.79 1.46
CA ASN A 70 -12.58 -7.70 1.55
C ASN A 70 -11.85 -8.98 1.12
N ALA A 71 -12.38 -10.15 1.44
CA ALA A 71 -11.79 -11.42 1.00
C ALA A 71 -11.80 -11.52 -0.54
N LEU A 72 -12.93 -11.22 -1.16
CA LEU A 72 -13.06 -11.21 -2.63
C LEU A 72 -12.17 -10.15 -3.29
N ARG A 73 -12.05 -8.96 -2.70
CA ARG A 73 -11.11 -7.93 -3.18
C ARG A 73 -9.66 -8.38 -3.12
N LEU A 74 -9.27 -9.08 -2.05
CA LEU A 74 -7.92 -9.60 -1.89
C LEU A 74 -7.63 -10.71 -2.91
N GLU A 75 -8.57 -11.63 -3.11
CA GLU A 75 -8.46 -12.69 -4.13
C GLU A 75 -8.36 -12.11 -5.54
N LEU A 76 -9.23 -11.15 -5.90
CA LEU A 76 -9.15 -10.46 -7.18
C LEU A 76 -7.82 -9.72 -7.34
N SER A 77 -7.36 -9.02 -6.31
CA SER A 77 -6.06 -8.34 -6.34
C SER A 77 -4.90 -9.33 -6.52
N ARG A 78 -4.96 -10.53 -5.92
CA ARG A 78 -3.94 -11.57 -6.10
C ARG A 78 -3.97 -12.12 -7.51
N ALA A 79 -5.13 -12.51 -8.02
CA ALA A 79 -5.29 -12.99 -9.39
C ALA A 79 -4.82 -11.95 -10.43
N VAL A 80 -5.11 -10.66 -10.20
CA VAL A 80 -4.61 -9.57 -11.05
C VAL A 80 -3.09 -9.42 -10.94
N LYS A 81 -2.50 -9.56 -9.73
CA LYS A 81 -1.04 -9.53 -9.55
C LYS A 81 -0.35 -10.72 -10.22
N GLU A 82 -0.89 -11.92 -10.06
CA GLU A 82 -0.39 -13.14 -10.70
C GLU A 82 -0.51 -13.06 -12.22
N ALA A 83 -1.64 -12.57 -12.75
CA ALA A 83 -1.81 -12.32 -14.18
C ALA A 83 -0.87 -11.23 -14.72
N LYS A 84 -0.56 -10.20 -13.91
CA LYS A 84 0.49 -9.22 -14.25
C LYS A 84 1.89 -9.84 -14.22
N GLN A 85 2.16 -10.77 -13.30
CA GLN A 85 3.43 -11.51 -13.28
C GLN A 85 3.53 -12.51 -14.44
N LEU A 86 2.41 -13.10 -14.87
CA LEU A 86 2.33 -13.96 -16.06
C LEU A 86 2.35 -13.18 -17.38
N LYS A 87 2.31 -11.84 -17.32
CA LYS A 87 2.45 -10.96 -18.47
C LYS A 87 3.75 -10.18 -18.39
N ALA A 88 4.80 -10.75 -18.95
CA ALA A 88 5.72 -10.00 -19.81
C ALA A 88 6.61 -10.96 -20.60
N PHE A 89 6.04 -11.86 -21.40
CA PHE A 89 6.81 -12.42 -22.51
C PHE A 89 6.91 -11.33 -23.58
N LEU A 90 7.99 -10.57 -23.52
CA LEU A 90 8.31 -9.56 -24.52
C LEU A 90 8.68 -10.28 -25.82
N HIS A 91 7.98 -9.96 -26.90
CA HIS A 91 8.34 -10.44 -28.22
C HIS A 91 9.60 -9.69 -28.68
N MET A 92 10.76 -10.28 -28.45
CA MET A 92 12.05 -9.74 -28.90
C MET A 92 12.49 -10.38 -30.22
N CYS A 93 13.10 -9.60 -31.10
CA CYS A 93 13.70 -10.11 -32.33
C CYS A 93 14.99 -10.87 -32.01
N ALA A 94 15.12 -12.11 -32.47
CA ALA A 94 16.30 -12.93 -32.23
C ALA A 94 17.59 -12.41 -32.91
N ASN A 95 17.48 -11.49 -33.88
CA ASN A 95 18.63 -10.96 -34.61
C ASN A 95 19.08 -9.57 -34.13
N CYS A 96 18.15 -8.63 -33.96
CA CYS A 96 18.46 -7.24 -33.59
C CYS A 96 18.05 -6.87 -32.16
N HIS A 97 17.46 -7.80 -31.42
CA HIS A 97 16.98 -7.62 -30.04
C HIS A 97 15.91 -6.52 -29.84
N ALA A 98 15.41 -5.91 -30.91
CA ALA A 98 14.28 -4.99 -30.86
C ALA A 98 13.05 -5.67 -30.22
N ILE A 99 12.27 -4.88 -29.48
CA ILE A 99 11.08 -5.35 -28.77
C ILE A 99 9.83 -4.89 -29.52
N LYS A 100 8.87 -5.79 -29.71
CA LYS A 100 7.57 -5.47 -30.31
C LYS A 100 6.58 -5.04 -29.22
N ASP A 101 6.08 -3.81 -29.34
CA ASP A 101 5.06 -3.23 -28.44
C ASP A 101 3.66 -3.85 -28.70
N GLU A 102 2.71 -3.63 -27.81
CA GLU A 102 1.29 -4.05 -27.93
C GLU A 102 0.63 -3.48 -29.18
N THR A 103 1.14 -2.34 -29.67
CA THR A 103 0.72 -1.69 -30.93
C THR A 103 1.27 -2.37 -32.20
N GLY A 104 2.18 -3.33 -32.03
CA GLY A 104 2.83 -4.06 -33.12
C GLY A 104 4.03 -3.35 -33.75
N VAL A 105 4.42 -2.18 -33.25
CA VAL A 105 5.62 -1.44 -33.67
C VAL A 105 6.86 -2.04 -33.01
N TRP A 106 7.95 -2.13 -33.77
CA TRP A 106 9.26 -2.51 -33.26
C TRP A 106 9.97 -1.29 -32.70
N LEU A 107 10.42 -1.38 -31.46
CA LEU A 107 11.18 -0.36 -30.76
C LEU A 107 12.57 -0.91 -30.40
N SER A 108 13.55 -0.02 -30.30
CA SER A 108 14.82 -0.39 -29.67
C SER A 108 14.56 -0.79 -28.21
N THR A 109 15.44 -1.60 -27.64
CA THR A 109 15.31 -2.05 -26.24
C THR A 109 15.33 -0.85 -25.29
N GLU A 110 16.16 0.14 -25.60
CA GLU A 110 16.31 1.39 -24.85
C GLU A 110 15.01 2.20 -24.89
N ASP A 111 14.43 2.39 -26.07
CA ASP A 111 13.17 3.13 -26.24
C ASP A 111 12.00 2.42 -25.55
N TYR A 112 11.94 1.10 -25.67
CA TYR A 112 10.89 0.31 -25.02
C TYR A 112 10.97 0.44 -23.50
N ILE A 113 12.15 0.26 -22.90
CA ILE A 113 12.31 0.37 -21.45
C ILE A 113 12.03 1.80 -20.99
N ASN A 114 12.58 2.82 -21.64
CA ASN A 114 12.35 4.23 -21.28
C ASN A 114 10.86 4.63 -21.38
N LYS A 115 10.10 4.04 -22.33
CA LYS A 115 8.65 4.27 -22.45
C LYS A 115 7.82 3.57 -21.35
N HIS A 116 8.26 2.39 -20.90
CA HIS A 116 7.51 1.55 -19.97
C HIS A 116 8.02 1.62 -18.52
N THR A 117 9.17 2.27 -18.28
CA THR A 117 9.76 2.52 -16.96
C THR A 117 10.24 3.96 -16.87
N ASP A 118 10.30 4.52 -15.66
CA ASP A 118 10.79 5.88 -15.43
C ASP A 118 12.33 5.93 -15.40
N THR A 119 12.98 5.30 -16.38
CA THR A 119 14.43 5.04 -16.38
C THR A 119 15.08 5.66 -17.62
N GLN A 120 16.13 6.46 -17.40
CA GLN A 120 16.91 7.08 -18.46
C GLN A 120 18.19 6.29 -18.71
N PHE A 121 18.47 5.95 -19.96
CA PHE A 121 19.74 5.33 -20.36
C PHE A 121 20.78 6.41 -20.65
N THR A 122 21.98 6.20 -20.12
CA THR A 122 23.18 6.92 -20.53
C THR A 122 24.09 5.98 -21.31
N HIS A 123 24.80 6.52 -22.30
CA HIS A 123 25.75 5.74 -23.08
C HIS A 123 27.11 5.79 -22.40
N SER A 124 27.46 4.73 -21.67
CA SER A 124 28.80 4.52 -21.13
C SER A 124 29.45 3.29 -21.76
N VAL A 125 30.78 3.29 -21.81
CA VAL A 125 31.58 2.16 -22.32
C VAL A 125 32.24 1.50 -21.11
N CYS A 126 32.05 0.18 -20.93
CA CYS A 126 32.72 -0.54 -19.86
C CYS A 126 34.24 -0.67 -20.13
N PRO A 127 35.07 -0.85 -19.09
CA PRO A 127 36.52 -0.97 -19.26
C PRO A 127 36.92 -2.05 -20.27
N GLU A 128 36.28 -3.22 -20.22
CA GLU A 128 36.55 -4.32 -21.15
C GLU A 128 36.32 -3.91 -22.62
N CYS A 129 35.22 -3.21 -22.89
CA CYS A 129 34.93 -2.70 -24.23
C CYS A 129 35.92 -1.61 -24.64
N MET A 130 36.36 -0.76 -23.70
CA MET A 130 37.37 0.27 -23.98
C MET A 130 38.69 -0.37 -24.43
N TYR A 131 39.19 -1.38 -23.73
CA TYR A 131 40.42 -2.11 -24.11
C TYR A 131 40.28 -2.82 -25.46
N LYS A 132 39.08 -3.31 -25.80
CA LYS A 132 38.85 -4.04 -27.04
C LYS A 132 38.66 -3.13 -28.27
N LEU A 133 37.93 -2.02 -28.12
CA LEU A 133 37.58 -1.12 -29.21
C LEU A 133 38.60 0.02 -29.38
N TYR A 134 39.21 0.46 -28.28
CA TYR A 134 40.11 1.61 -28.22
C TYR A 134 41.38 1.30 -27.38
N PRO A 135 42.16 0.27 -27.75
CA PRO A 135 43.31 -0.17 -26.96
C PRO A 135 44.34 0.94 -26.73
N GLU A 136 44.55 1.83 -27.70
CA GLU A 136 45.53 2.92 -27.61
C GLU A 136 45.16 4.03 -26.61
N HIS A 137 43.85 4.17 -26.31
CA HIS A 137 43.33 5.17 -25.39
C HIS A 137 42.95 4.58 -24.03
N ALA A 138 42.84 3.26 -23.92
CA ALA A 138 42.45 2.62 -22.68
C ALA A 138 43.42 2.94 -21.53
N ASP A 139 44.73 2.89 -21.79
CA ASP A 139 45.74 3.22 -20.78
C ASP A 139 45.72 4.69 -20.37
N GLN A 140 45.35 5.60 -21.28
CA GLN A 140 45.26 7.05 -20.99
C GLN A 140 44.02 7.39 -20.16
N VAL A 141 42.88 6.75 -20.46
CA VAL A 141 41.61 6.98 -19.75
C VAL A 141 41.65 6.45 -18.31
N TYR A 142 42.43 5.40 -18.06
CA TYR A 142 42.53 4.77 -16.73
C TYR A 142 43.84 5.07 -15.97
N ALA A 143 44.82 5.76 -16.59
CA ALA A 143 46.03 6.21 -15.91
C ALA A 143 45.79 7.29 -14.84
N ASP A 144 44.75 8.11 -14.99
CA ASP A 144 44.43 9.22 -14.08
C ASP A 144 43.55 8.80 -12.89
N THR A 145 43.03 7.56 -12.85
CA THR A 145 42.16 7.06 -11.77
C THR A 145 42.95 6.23 -10.77
N GLU A 146 43.78 6.87 -9.95
CA GLU A 146 44.60 6.24 -8.90
C GLU A 146 43.76 5.79 -7.66
N THR A 147 42.54 5.25 -7.84
CA THR A 147 41.66 4.89 -6.71
C THR A 147 40.92 3.54 -6.77
N ASP A 148 40.99 2.75 -7.84
CA ASP A 148 40.30 1.44 -7.86
C ASP A 148 41.24 0.22 -7.80
N ARG A 149 42.03 0.14 -6.72
CA ARG A 149 42.67 -1.13 -6.27
C ARG A 149 41.64 -2.08 -5.64
N VAL A 150 40.53 -2.38 -6.33
CA VAL A 150 39.53 -3.35 -5.83
C VAL A 150 39.39 -4.55 -6.76
N ILE A 151 39.90 -4.50 -7.99
CA ILE A 151 39.69 -5.58 -8.98
C ILE A 151 40.89 -6.56 -9.09
N SER A 152 41.96 -6.37 -8.30
CA SER A 152 43.15 -7.26 -8.35
C SER A 152 43.26 -8.27 -7.19
N SER A 153 42.23 -8.47 -6.37
CA SER A 153 42.28 -9.42 -5.23
C SER A 153 41.41 -10.67 -5.38
N THR A 154 40.74 -10.87 -6.52
CA THR A 154 40.02 -12.12 -6.80
C THR A 154 40.25 -12.59 -8.24
N ALA A 155 41.50 -12.97 -8.53
CA ALA A 155 41.83 -13.97 -9.54
C ALA A 155 43.08 -14.74 -9.08
#